data_AF-A0A849DWY3-F1
#
_entry.id   AF-A0A849DWY3-F1
#
_cell.length_a   1.000
_cell.length_b   1.000
_cell.length_c   1.000
_cell.angle_alpha   90.00
_cell.angle_beta   90.00
_cell.angle_gamma   90.00
#
_symmetry.space_group_name_H-M   'P 1'
#
loop_
_entity.id
_entity.type
_entity.pdbx_description
1 polymer ?
#
loop_
_entity_poly.entity_id
_entity_poly.type
_entity_poly.pdbx_seq_one_letter_code
_entity_poly.pdbx_strand_id
1 'polypeptide(L)' 'MDQNELKKRTKQFALRILKLTAALPKSVEARVIQNQLARAGTSVGANYRASCRARSKAEFISK' A
#
# COMPACT_ATOMS: atom_id res chain seq x y z
N MET A 1 9.97 -14.32 -8.92
CA MET A 1 9.52 -13.69 -7.66
C MET A 1 8.25 -14.38 -7.23
N ASP A 2 8.25 -15.01 -6.06
CA ASP A 2 7.06 -15.73 -5.58
C ASP A 2 6.06 -14.80 -4.87
N GLN A 3 4.90 -15.37 -4.54
CA GLN A 3 3.80 -14.66 -3.89
C GLN A 3 4.17 -14.13 -2.49
N ASN A 4 5.02 -14.84 -1.76
CA ASN A 4 5.41 -14.47 -0.40
C ASN A 4 6.41 -13.31 -0.42
N GLU A 5 7.32 -13.30 -1.39
CA GLU A 5 8.25 -12.21 -1.60
C GLU A 5 7.51 -10.91 -1.95
N LEU A 6 6.51 -10.96 -2.84
CA LEU A 6 5.75 -9.76 -3.19
C LEU A 6 4.84 -9.29 -2.02
N LYS A 7 4.31 -10.20 -1.19
CA LYS A 7 3.63 -9.84 0.07
C LYS A 7 4.57 -9.13 1.04
N LYS A 8 5.82 -9.59 1.14
CA LYS A 8 6.84 -8.98 2.02
C LYS A 8 7.23 -7.59 1.52
N ARG A 9 7.52 -7.44 0.23
CA ARG A 9 7.89 -6.16 -0.40
C ARG A 9 6.77 -5.13 -0.27
N THR A 10 5.52 -5.50 -0.54
CA THR A 10 4.37 -4.57 -0.39
C THR A 10 4.10 -4.18 1.07
N LYS A 11 4.32 -5.08 2.04
CA LYS A 11 4.29 -4.73 3.47
C LYS A 11 5.39 -3.73 3.84
N GLN A 12 6.62 -3.98 3.40
CA GLN A 12 7.75 -3.08 3.65
C GLN A 12 7.53 -1.70 3.00
N PHE A 13 6.98 -1.66 1.80
CA PHE A 13 6.59 -0.43 1.12
C PHE A 13 5.58 0.37 1.95
N ALA A 14 4.50 -0.25 2.42
CA ALA A 14 3.50 0.41 3.27
C ALA A 14 4.13 0.99 4.56
N LEU A 15 5.02 0.25 5.23
CA LEU A 15 5.73 0.73 6.42
C LEU A 15 6.64 1.92 6.12
N ARG A 16 7.31 1.94 4.96
CA ARG A 16 8.14 3.08 4.54
C ARG A 16 7.30 4.32 4.27
N ILE A 17 6.13 4.17 3.64
CA ILE A 17 5.20 5.28 3.44
C ILE A 17 4.72 5.84 4.77
N LEU A 18 4.35 5.00 5.73
CA LEU A 18 3.94 5.48 7.05
C LEU A 18 5.06 6.26 7.77
N LYS A 19 6.31 5.78 7.69
CA LYS A 19 7.48 6.50 8.21
C LYS A 19 7.69 7.85 7.51
N LEU A 20 7.56 7.89 6.17
CA LEU A 20 7.64 9.13 5.40
C LEU A 20 6.56 10.11 5.84
N THR A 21 5.31 9.68 5.95
CA THR A 21 4.21 10.55 6.37
C THR A 21 4.40 11.06 7.79
N ALA A 22 4.95 10.24 8.70
CA ALA A 22 5.23 10.65 10.08
C ALA A 22 6.36 11.71 10.18
N ALA A 23 7.26 11.76 9.20
CA ALA A 23 8.35 12.73 9.15
C ALA A 23 7.96 14.09 8.54
N LEU A 24 6.76 14.22 7.96
CA LEU A 24 6.30 15.48 7.38
C LEU A 24 5.99 16.52 8.48
N PRO A 25 6.18 17.82 8.18
CA PRO A 25 5.93 18.90 9.14
C PRO A 25 4.46 18.96 9.58
N LYS A 26 4.21 19.54 10.75
CA LYS A 26 2.86 19.71 11.30
C LYS A 26 2.17 20.94 10.69
N SER A 27 1.86 20.88 9.40
CA SER A 27 1.09 21.89 8.68
C SER A 27 -0.20 21.31 8.09
N VAL A 28 -1.14 22.18 7.69
CA VAL A 28 -2.42 21.76 7.12
C VAL A 28 -2.20 21.08 5.75
N GLU A 29 -1.31 21.65 4.94
CA GLU A 29 -0.93 21.14 3.62
C GLU A 29 -0.25 19.78 3.75
N ALA A 30 0.68 19.64 4.70
CA ALA A 30 1.35 18.39 4.99
C ALA A 30 0.34 17.32 5.44
N ARG A 31 -0.69 17.68 6.23
CA ARG A 31 -1.73 16.73 6.66
C ARG A 31 -2.55 16.18 5.50
N VAL A 32 -2.86 17.01 4.50
CA VAL A 32 -3.55 16.55 3.28
C VAL A 32 -2.69 15.52 2.55
N ILE A 33 -1.40 15.82 2.36
CA ILE A 33 -0.44 14.93 1.70
C ILE A 33 -0.25 13.63 2.49
N GLN A 34 -0.10 13.71 3.82
CA GLN A 34 0.02 12.56 4.71
C GLN A 34 -1.15 11.59 4.52
N ASN A 35 -2.38 12.11 4.54
CA ASN A 35 -3.58 11.30 4.42
C ASN A 35 -3.69 10.63 3.05
N GLN A 36 -3.36 11.34 1.97
CA GLN A 36 -3.36 10.76 0.61
C GLN A 36 -2.30 9.67 0.47
N LEU A 37 -1.06 9.96 0.89
CA LEU A 37 0.03 8.99 0.82
C LEU A 37 -0.22 7.77 1.71
N ALA A 38 -0.69 7.95 2.94
CA ALA A 38 -0.95 6.83 3.84
C ALA A 38 -2.02 5.88 3.25
N ARG A 39 -3.11 6.41 2.69
CA ARG A 39 -4.15 5.61 2.06
C ARG A 39 -3.65 4.91 0.79
N ALA A 40 -3.02 5.65 -0.12
CA ALA A 40 -2.54 5.10 -1.38
C ALA A 40 -1.39 4.09 -1.19
N GLY A 41 -0.47 4.37 -0.27
CA GLY A 41 0.69 3.51 -0.01
C GLY A 41 0.32 2.20 0.68
N THR A 42 -0.65 2.23 1.60
CA THR A 42 -1.12 1.01 2.29
C THR A 42 -2.05 0.17 1.42
N SER A 43 -2.79 0.79 0.48
CA SER A 43 -3.71 0.07 -0.41
C SER A 43 -2.99 -0.90 -1.36
N VAL A 44 -1.75 -0.63 -1.77
CA VAL A 44 -0.95 -1.53 -2.62
C VAL A 44 -0.84 -2.93 -2.00
N GLY A 45 -0.49 -3.01 -0.72
CA GLY A 45 -0.39 -4.28 -0.01
C GLY A 45 -1.75 -4.92 0.28
N ALA A 46 -2.81 -4.14 0.38
CA ALA A 46 -4.17 -4.64 0.56
C ALA A 46 -4.72 -5.26 -0.74
N ASN A 47 -4.56 -4.55 -1.87
CA ASN A 47 -4.96 -5.01 -3.19
C ASN A 47 -4.21 -6.26 -3.59
N TYR A 48 -2.88 -6.30 -3.43
CA TYR A 48 -2.11 -7.50 -3.76
C TYR A 48 -2.57 -8.73 -2.95
N ARG A 49 -2.89 -8.55 -1.66
CA ARG A 49 -3.48 -9.63 -0.85
C ARG A 49 -4.88 -10.04 -1.33
N ALA A 50 -5.65 -9.12 -1.87
CA ALA A 50 -6.94 -9.42 -2.49
C ALA A 50 -6.78 -10.20 -3.80
N SER A 51 -5.87 -9.79 -4.70
CA SER A 51 -5.56 -10.51 -5.94
C SER A 51 -5.07 -11.93 -5.63
N CYS A 52 -4.28 -12.11 -4.56
CA CYS A 52 -3.86 -13.43 -4.06
C CYS A 52 -5.00 -14.37 -3.63
N ARG A 53 -6.21 -13.86 -3.40
CA ARG A 53 -7.42 -14.64 -3.04
C ARG A 53 -8.44 -14.71 -4.19
N ALA A 54 -8.10 -14.17 -5.36
CA ALA A 54 -8.98 -14.18 -6.51
C ALA A 54 -9.31 -15.62 -6.94
N ARG A 55 -10.58 -15.87 -7.29
CA ARG A 55 -11.07 -17.17 -7.74
C ARG A 55 -11.02 -17.33 -9.26
N SER A 56 -10.68 -16.26 -9.97
CA SER A 56 -10.54 -16.26 -11.44
C SER A 56 -9.45 -15.29 -11.89
N LYS A 57 -8.99 -15.46 -13.13
CA LYS A 57 -8.03 -14.53 -13.75
C LYS A 57 -8.60 -13.11 -13.91
N ALA A 58 -9.91 -13.00 -14.18
CA ALA A 58 -10.59 -11.70 -14.25
C ALA A 58 -10.62 -10.99 -12.89
N GLU A 59 -10.95 -11.72 -11.82
CA GLU A 59 -10.92 -11.19 -10.45
C GLU A 59 -9.51 -10.81 -10.00
N PHE A 60 -8.48 -11.55 -10.45
CA PHE A 60 -7.07 -11.23 -10.19
C PHE A 60 -6.64 -9.92 -10.85
N ILE A 61 -7.01 -9.69 -12.11
CA ILE A 61 -6.63 -8.48 -12.88
C ILE A 61 -7.34 -7.22 -12.35
N SER A 62 -8.55 -7.37 -11.82
CA SER A 62 -9.35 -6.25 -11.31
C SER A 62 -8.84 -5.67 -9.97
N LYS A 63 -7.81 -6.25 -9.35
CA LYS A 63 -7.29 -5.87 -8.03
C LYS A 63 -5.84 -5.47 -8.08
#